data_AF-A0A349W690-F1
#
_entry.id   AF-A0A349W690-F1
#
_cell.length_a   1.000
_cell.length_b   1.000
_cell.length_c   1.000
_cell.angle_alpha   90.00
_cell.angle_beta   90.00
_cell.angle_gamma   90.00
#
_symmetry.space_group_name_H-M   'P 1'
#
loop_
_entity.id
_entity.type
_entity.pdbx_description
1 polymer ?
#
loop_
_entity_poly.entity_id
_entity_poly.type
_entity_poly.pdbx_seq_one_letter_code
_entity_poly.pdbx_strand_id
1 'polypeptide(L)'
;MATERNAITTGEECVNPNKTEPQHTRLPGGLVTTCAAIALAALAALAALPSASALALVQNAAIAVYPGAKPDAATTEFLRSQMGVEGAAYRTNDSLQKVAAFYQQQPGMKPMGDATKESAAFVAGCKEEFNAVMKKKMTTGCTHHVTVQNPWMDMKTGKMVADTLVSIVKQ
;
A
#
# COMPACT_ATOMS: atom_id res chain seq x y z
N MET A 1 27.55 -2.97 46.04
CA MET A 1 26.56 -2.10 46.71
C MET A 1 25.69 -1.49 45.62
N ALA A 2 24.36 -1.62 45.80
CA ALA A 2 23.25 -0.99 45.07
C ALA A 2 23.20 -1.07 43.53
N THR A 3 22.15 -1.69 42.98
CA THR A 3 21.00 -0.96 42.42
C THR A 3 19.85 -1.92 42.12
N GLU A 4 18.65 -1.40 42.37
CA GLU A 4 17.36 -2.04 42.61
C GLU A 4 16.77 -2.88 41.47
N ARG A 5 16.03 -3.92 41.88
CA ARG A 5 14.97 -4.57 41.12
C ARG A 5 13.65 -4.07 41.67
N ASN A 6 12.78 -3.53 40.82
CA ASN A 6 11.39 -3.26 41.17
C ASN A 6 10.49 -3.42 39.94
N ALA A 7 9.57 -4.39 39.99
CA ALA A 7 8.24 -4.31 39.42
C ALA A 7 7.37 -5.45 39.98
N ILE A 8 6.43 -5.02 40.82
CA ILE A 8 5.35 -5.69 41.57
C ILE A 8 4.17 -5.91 40.59
N THR A 9 3.67 -7.14 40.41
CA THR A 9 2.48 -7.76 41.05
C THR A 9 1.13 -7.37 40.41
N THR A 10 0.55 -8.40 39.77
CA THR A 10 -0.85 -8.88 39.83
C THR A 10 -2.04 -7.97 39.51
N GLY A 11 -2.89 -8.47 38.61
CA GLY A 11 -4.25 -8.02 38.34
C GLY A 11 -5.03 -9.08 37.54
N GLU A 12 -5.38 -10.17 38.23
CA GLU A 12 -6.57 -11.03 38.01
C GLU A 12 -7.82 -10.10 38.11
N GLU A 13 -8.96 -10.25 37.42
CA GLU A 13 -9.87 -11.39 37.39
C GLU A 13 -11.22 -10.99 36.71
N CYS A 14 -11.93 -12.00 36.18
CA CYS A 14 -13.40 -12.16 35.92
C CYS A 14 -14.13 -11.33 34.84
N VAL A 15 -14.77 -11.94 33.81
CA VAL A 15 -15.97 -12.82 33.78
C VAL A 15 -17.27 -12.07 34.13
N ASN A 16 -18.21 -11.93 33.18
CA ASN A 16 -19.50 -12.68 33.09
C ASN A 16 -20.43 -12.16 31.95
N PRO A 17 -21.55 -12.84 31.61
CA PRO A 17 -22.06 -12.98 30.25
C PRO A 17 -23.52 -12.46 30.16
N ASN A 18 -24.18 -12.71 29.04
CA ASN A 18 -25.62 -12.99 28.91
C ASN A 18 -26.65 -12.01 29.51
N LYS A 19 -27.44 -11.37 28.64
CA LYS A 19 -28.87 -11.13 28.90
C LYS A 19 -29.66 -10.99 27.58
N THR A 20 -30.29 -12.07 27.11
CA THR A 20 -31.74 -12.43 27.23
C THR A 20 -32.66 -11.68 26.24
N GLU A 21 -33.13 -12.43 25.23
CA GLU A 21 -34.38 -12.32 24.42
C GLU A 21 -35.67 -12.25 25.30
N PRO A 22 -36.93 -12.36 24.79
CA PRO A 22 -37.55 -12.08 23.48
C PRO A 22 -38.83 -11.20 23.66
N GLN A 23 -39.67 -11.01 22.62
CA GLN A 23 -41.15 -11.11 22.61
C GLN A 23 -41.64 -10.93 21.14
N HIS A 24 -42.13 -11.95 20.44
CA HIS A 24 -43.45 -12.61 20.46
C HIS A 24 -44.62 -11.73 19.95
N THR A 25 -45.12 -12.01 18.74
CA THR A 25 -46.52 -11.80 18.37
C THR A 25 -46.97 -12.89 17.38
N ARG A 26 -48.13 -13.47 17.69
CA ARG A 26 -48.76 -14.67 17.13
C ARG A 26 -49.66 -14.40 15.91
N LEU A 27 -49.64 -15.35 14.96
CA LEU A 27 -50.74 -16.13 14.27
C LEU A 27 -51.98 -15.39 13.68
N PRO A 28 -52.89 -16.05 12.90
CA PRO A 28 -52.95 -17.43 12.33
C PRO A 28 -53.06 -17.37 10.78
N GLY A 29 -53.10 -18.42 9.94
CA GLY A 29 -53.76 -19.73 9.95
C GLY A 29 -54.16 -20.02 8.49
N GLY A 30 -54.02 -21.26 8.01
CA GLY A 30 -54.47 -21.64 6.67
C GLY A 30 -53.80 -22.90 6.14
N LEU A 31 -54.39 -24.04 6.44
CA LEU A 31 -54.04 -25.36 5.92
C LEU A 31 -54.93 -25.63 4.70
N VAL A 32 -54.36 -25.81 3.51
CA VAL A 32 -55.06 -26.48 2.39
C VAL A 32 -54.08 -27.41 1.68
N THR A 33 -54.59 -28.60 1.42
CA THR A 33 -53.90 -29.82 1.01
C THR A 33 -53.81 -29.94 -0.52
N THR A 34 -52.74 -30.61 -0.96
CA THR A 34 -52.58 -31.47 -2.15
C THR A 34 -52.23 -30.93 -3.54
N CYS A 35 -51.34 -31.74 -4.14
CA CYS A 35 -51.11 -32.07 -5.53
C CYS A 35 -49.97 -31.33 -6.26
N ALA A 36 -48.96 -32.14 -6.57
CA ALA A 36 -47.76 -31.82 -7.31
C ALA A 36 -48.08 -31.22 -8.69
N ALA A 37 -47.33 -30.17 -9.03
CA ALA A 37 -46.98 -29.86 -10.40
C ALA A 37 -45.51 -29.41 -10.40
N ILE A 38 -44.66 -30.25 -10.97
CA ILE A 38 -43.29 -29.91 -11.33
C ILE A 38 -43.39 -28.84 -12.41
N ALA A 39 -42.98 -27.62 -12.09
CA ALA A 39 -42.71 -26.58 -13.08
C ALA A 39 -41.30 -26.03 -12.79
N LEU A 40 -40.36 -26.53 -13.58
CA LEU A 40 -39.01 -26.03 -13.70
C LEU A 40 -39.08 -24.61 -14.28
N ALA A 41 -38.74 -23.59 -13.50
CA ALA A 41 -38.46 -22.25 -14.02
C ALA A 41 -37.32 -21.63 -13.22
N ALA A 42 -36.17 -21.56 -13.86
CA ALA A 42 -35.00 -20.85 -13.39
C ALA A 42 -35.29 -19.35 -13.27
N LEU A 43 -34.82 -18.72 -12.19
CA LEU A 43 -34.40 -17.32 -12.22
C LEU A 43 -33.23 -17.14 -11.25
N ALA A 44 -32.07 -16.85 -11.83
CA ALA A 44 -30.81 -16.64 -11.16
C ALA A 44 -30.82 -15.35 -10.33
N ALA A 45 -30.56 -15.47 -9.02
CA ALA A 45 -30.09 -14.35 -8.21
C ALA A 45 -28.58 -14.47 -8.06
N LEU A 46 -27.87 -13.93 -9.06
CA LEU A 46 -26.43 -13.74 -9.05
C LEU A 46 -26.11 -12.64 -8.02
N ALA A 47 -25.87 -13.04 -6.76
CA ALA A 47 -25.39 -12.12 -5.75
C ALA A 47 -23.97 -11.67 -6.14
N ALA A 48 -23.87 -10.40 -6.52
CA ALA A 48 -22.64 -9.72 -6.87
C ALA A 48 -21.69 -9.68 -5.66
N LEU A 49 -20.75 -10.61 -5.61
CA LEU A 49 -19.54 -10.47 -4.81
C LEU A 49 -18.63 -9.46 -5.53
N PRO A 50 -18.15 -8.39 -4.88
CA PRO A 50 -17.14 -7.54 -5.47
C PRO A 50 -15.91 -8.39 -5.74
N SER A 51 -15.59 -8.55 -7.02
CA SER A 51 -14.37 -9.17 -7.49
C SER A 51 -13.20 -8.39 -6.90
N ALA A 52 -12.52 -8.97 -5.91
CA ALA A 52 -11.17 -8.56 -5.57
C ALA A 52 -10.32 -8.88 -6.80
N SER A 53 -10.13 -7.90 -7.68
CA SER A 53 -9.13 -7.96 -8.74
C SER A 53 -7.76 -8.03 -8.09
N ALA A 54 -7.30 -9.24 -7.81
CA ALA A 54 -5.88 -9.52 -7.71
C ALA A 54 -5.30 -9.25 -9.10
N LEU A 55 -4.95 -7.99 -9.37
CA LEU A 55 -4.10 -7.66 -10.49
C LEU A 55 -2.76 -8.35 -10.25
N ALA A 56 -2.51 -9.42 -11.00
CA ALA A 56 -1.18 -9.96 -11.21
C ALA A 56 -0.36 -8.89 -11.94
N LEU A 57 0.18 -7.93 -11.19
CA LEU A 57 1.01 -6.84 -11.69
C LEU A 57 2.49 -7.21 -11.52
N VAL A 58 2.91 -8.22 -12.28
CA VAL A 58 4.31 -8.42 -12.66
C VAL A 58 4.23 -8.78 -14.14
N GLN A 59 4.51 -7.85 -15.05
CA GLN A 59 5.82 -7.91 -15.71
C GLN A 59 6.33 -6.58 -16.32
N ASN A 60 5.63 -5.46 -16.19
CA ASN A 60 6.19 -4.14 -16.54
C ASN A 60 5.60 -3.13 -15.57
N ALA A 61 6.32 -2.82 -14.49
CA ALA A 61 5.83 -2.00 -13.39
C ALA A 61 5.61 -0.56 -13.87
N ALA A 62 4.42 -0.27 -14.41
CA ALA A 62 3.89 1.08 -14.46
C ALA A 62 3.68 1.52 -13.01
N ILE A 63 4.68 2.20 -12.44
CA ILE A 63 4.63 2.67 -11.06
C ILE A 63 3.46 3.64 -10.94
N ALA A 64 2.55 3.35 -10.01
CA ALA A 64 1.42 4.24 -9.77
C ALA A 64 1.92 5.52 -9.11
N VAL A 65 1.48 6.67 -9.61
CA VAL A 65 1.77 7.97 -9.01
C VAL A 65 0.93 8.12 -7.73
N TYR A 66 1.53 8.70 -6.68
CA TYR A 66 0.84 8.98 -5.42
C TYR A 66 -0.45 9.80 -5.64
N PRO A 67 -1.63 9.35 -5.15
CA PRO A 67 -2.88 10.05 -5.34
C PRO A 67 -2.86 11.49 -4.81
N GLY A 68 -3.29 12.45 -5.64
CA GLY A 68 -3.30 13.86 -5.28
C GLY A 68 -1.95 14.57 -5.40
N ALA A 69 -0.86 13.86 -5.75
CA ALA A 69 0.39 14.50 -6.11
C ALA A 69 0.24 15.28 -7.44
N LYS A 70 0.79 16.49 -7.47
CA LYS A 70 0.76 17.38 -8.64
C LYS A 70 2.07 17.25 -9.42
N PRO A 71 2.05 17.22 -10.76
CA PRO A 71 3.28 17.19 -11.54
C PRO A 71 4.11 18.45 -11.29
N ASP A 72 5.42 18.28 -11.10
CA ASP A 72 6.38 19.38 -11.01
C ASP A 72 7.21 19.43 -12.30
N ALA A 73 6.79 20.28 -13.24
CA ALA A 73 7.40 20.38 -14.56
C ALA A 73 8.86 20.84 -14.51
N ALA A 74 9.19 21.76 -13.60
CA ALA A 74 10.55 22.30 -13.48
C ALA A 74 11.54 21.22 -13.00
N THR A 75 11.17 20.46 -11.96
CA THR A 75 11.99 19.37 -11.43
C THR A 75 12.04 18.21 -12.43
N THR A 76 10.94 17.94 -13.14
CA THR A 76 10.90 16.95 -14.22
C THR A 76 11.87 17.30 -15.35
N GLU A 77 11.88 18.56 -15.79
CA GLU A 77 12.80 19.04 -16.82
C GLU A 77 14.25 18.99 -16.36
N PHE A 78 14.52 19.31 -15.10
CA PHE A 78 15.84 19.19 -14.49
C PHE A 78 16.33 17.73 -14.50
N LEU A 79 15.51 16.77 -14.08
CA LEU A 79 15.84 15.34 -14.12
C LEU A 79 16.24 14.88 -15.54
N ARG A 80 15.50 15.31 -16.56
CA ARG A 80 15.78 14.92 -17.95
C ARG A 80 17.02 15.60 -18.51
N SER A 81 17.12 16.91 -18.33
CA SER A 81 18.12 17.73 -19.03
C SER A 81 19.47 17.74 -18.32
N GLN A 82 19.48 17.66 -16.98
CA GLN A 82 20.69 17.77 -16.17
C GLN A 82 21.19 16.40 -15.71
N MET A 83 20.27 15.51 -15.32
CA MET A 83 20.63 14.17 -14.84
C MET A 83 20.59 13.11 -15.95
N GLY A 84 20.07 13.44 -17.13
CA GLY A 84 19.99 12.51 -18.26
C GLY A 84 19.08 11.30 -18.03
N VAL A 85 18.17 11.38 -17.05
CA VAL A 85 17.27 10.28 -16.71
C VAL A 85 15.87 10.49 -17.28
N GLU A 86 15.26 9.43 -17.80
CA GLU A 86 13.87 9.45 -18.23
C GLU A 86 12.97 9.35 -16.98
N GLY A 87 12.13 10.36 -16.73
CA GLY A 87 11.29 10.36 -15.53
C GLY A 87 10.38 11.56 -15.38
N ALA A 88 9.69 11.58 -14.24
CA ALA A 88 8.79 12.64 -13.81
C ALA A 88 8.90 12.89 -12.31
N ALA A 89 8.71 14.15 -11.93
CA ALA A 89 8.64 14.60 -10.55
C ALA A 89 7.23 15.06 -10.20
N TYR A 90 6.83 14.81 -8.96
CA TYR A 90 5.52 15.14 -8.43
C TYR A 90 5.65 15.70 -7.01
N ARG A 91 4.73 16.56 -6.60
CA ARG A 91 4.70 17.18 -5.29
C ARG A 91 3.38 16.98 -4.59
N THR A 92 3.44 16.78 -3.28
CA THR A 92 2.26 16.69 -2.42
C THR A 92 2.55 17.32 -1.06
N ASN A 93 1.51 17.85 -0.42
CA ASN A 93 1.59 18.33 0.96
C ASN A 93 1.40 17.19 1.99
N ASP A 94 1.13 15.97 1.54
CA ASP A 94 1.10 14.80 2.40
C ASP A 94 2.51 14.50 2.95
N SER A 95 2.57 13.89 4.14
CA SER A 95 3.83 13.58 4.81
C SER A 95 4.64 12.52 4.06
N LEU A 96 5.96 12.59 4.22
CA LEU A 96 6.88 11.59 3.66
C LEU A 96 6.50 10.17 4.07
N GLN A 97 6.14 9.93 5.33
CA GLN A 97 5.80 8.58 5.80
C GLN A 97 4.57 8.02 5.08
N LYS A 98 3.54 8.86 4.85
CA LYS A 98 2.32 8.45 4.14
C LYS A 98 2.63 8.12 2.68
N VAL A 99 3.42 8.94 2.02
CA VAL A 99 3.82 8.74 0.61
C VAL A 99 4.74 7.52 0.46
N ALA A 100 5.70 7.34 1.37
CA ALA A 100 6.59 6.17 1.40
C ALA A 100 5.82 4.87 1.61
N ALA A 101 4.85 4.85 2.55
CA ALA A 101 4.01 3.68 2.79
C ALA A 101 3.20 3.29 1.54
N PHE A 102 2.71 4.26 0.76
CA PHE A 102 2.03 3.99 -0.51
C PHE A 102 2.95 3.28 -1.51
N TYR A 103 4.17 3.78 -1.72
CA TYR A 103 5.11 3.13 -2.66
C TYR A 103 5.59 1.77 -2.16
N GLN A 104 5.81 1.62 -0.85
CA GLN A 104 6.19 0.33 -0.27
C GLN A 104 5.14 -0.77 -0.48
N GLN A 105 3.86 -0.40 -0.55
CA GLN A 105 2.75 -1.33 -0.77
C GLN A 105 2.54 -1.67 -2.26
N GLN A 106 3.23 -1.00 -3.19
CA GLN A 106 3.06 -1.29 -4.61
C GLN A 106 3.67 -2.66 -4.97
N PRO A 107 3.04 -3.41 -5.88
CA PRO A 107 3.54 -4.70 -6.32
C PRO A 107 4.91 -4.54 -7.00
N GLY A 108 5.87 -5.36 -6.58
CA GLY A 108 7.22 -5.37 -7.15
C GLY A 108 8.13 -4.24 -6.68
N MET A 109 7.69 -3.38 -5.75
CA MET A 109 8.56 -2.41 -5.09
C MET A 109 9.43 -3.06 -4.03
N LYS A 110 10.70 -2.66 -4.00
CA LYS A 110 11.66 -3.03 -2.96
C LYS A 110 12.30 -1.77 -2.40
N PRO A 111 12.45 -1.63 -1.08
CA PRO A 111 13.17 -0.52 -0.49
C PRO A 111 14.64 -0.55 -0.93
N MET A 112 15.17 0.62 -1.21
CA MET A 112 16.59 0.85 -1.51
C MET A 112 17.21 1.55 -0.31
N GLY A 113 17.70 0.76 0.63
CA GLY A 113 18.21 1.26 1.93
C GLY A 113 17.11 1.51 2.95
N ASP A 114 17.50 2.05 4.11
CA ASP A 114 16.58 2.38 5.18
C ASP A 114 15.88 3.72 4.92
N ALA A 115 14.57 3.74 5.13
CA ALA A 115 13.82 5.00 5.14
C ALA A 115 14.25 5.84 6.35
N THR A 116 14.56 7.10 6.10
CA THR A 116 14.87 8.09 7.13
C THR A 116 13.66 9.00 7.37
N LYS A 117 13.81 9.95 8.30
CA LYS A 117 12.79 10.99 8.51
C LYS A 117 12.67 11.91 7.28
N GLU A 118 13.71 11.99 6.47
CA GLU A 118 13.85 12.98 5.40
C GLU A 118 13.78 12.39 3.99
N SER A 119 13.99 11.09 3.85
CA SER A 119 13.99 10.42 2.56
C SER A 119 13.59 8.94 2.64
N ALA A 120 12.97 8.44 1.58
CA ALA A 120 12.80 7.02 1.32
C ALA A 120 13.06 6.74 -0.16
N ALA A 121 13.68 5.61 -0.48
CA ALA A 121 13.95 5.20 -1.85
C ALA A 121 13.44 3.78 -2.10
N PHE A 122 12.94 3.55 -3.31
CA PHE A 122 12.40 2.27 -3.75
C PHE A 122 12.84 1.98 -5.18
N VAL A 123 12.90 0.70 -5.52
CA VAL A 123 13.15 0.22 -6.88
C VAL A 123 12.12 -0.80 -7.31
N ALA A 124 11.79 -0.79 -8.60
CA ALA A 124 10.87 -1.73 -9.22
C ALA A 124 11.44 -2.34 -10.50
N GLY A 125 10.79 -3.42 -10.94
CA GLY A 125 11.17 -4.13 -12.17
C GLY A 125 12.50 -4.87 -12.06
N CYS A 126 12.96 -5.15 -10.84
CA CYS A 126 14.22 -5.84 -10.60
C CYS A 126 14.13 -7.34 -10.90
N LYS A 127 15.26 -7.90 -11.33
CA LYS A 127 15.51 -9.33 -11.46
C LYS A 127 16.25 -9.83 -10.22
N GLU A 128 16.02 -11.08 -9.88
CA GLU A 128 16.80 -11.78 -8.86
C GLU A 128 17.77 -12.72 -9.56
N GLU A 129 19.06 -12.42 -9.48
CA GLU A 129 20.11 -13.21 -10.10
C GLU A 129 21.02 -13.79 -9.04
N PHE A 130 21.38 -15.07 -9.19
CA PHE A 130 22.34 -15.68 -8.28
C PHE A 130 23.74 -15.16 -8.61
N ASN A 131 24.35 -14.46 -7.66
CA ASN A 131 25.74 -14.05 -7.78
C ASN A 131 26.62 -15.18 -7.24
N ALA A 132 27.34 -15.87 -8.13
CA ALA A 132 28.22 -16.98 -7.77
C ALA A 132 29.39 -16.58 -6.87
N VAL A 133 29.86 -15.33 -6.98
CA VAL A 133 30.96 -14.78 -6.15
C VAL A 133 30.48 -14.57 -4.71
N MET A 134 29.28 -14.01 -4.55
CA MET A 134 28.69 -13.76 -3.22
C MET A 134 27.89 -14.95 -2.68
N LYS A 135 27.75 -16.03 -3.46
CA LYS A 135 26.95 -17.23 -3.17
C LYS A 135 25.54 -16.91 -2.66
N LYS A 136 24.94 -15.83 -3.15
CA LYS A 136 23.61 -15.37 -2.75
C LYS A 136 22.86 -14.75 -3.92
N LYS A 137 21.53 -14.74 -3.84
CA LYS A 137 20.70 -13.98 -4.78
C LYS A 137 20.87 -12.49 -4.54
N MET A 138 21.02 -11.75 -5.62
CA MET A 138 21.14 -10.30 -5.64
C MET A 138 20.02 -9.74 -6.50
N THR A 139 19.46 -8.63 -6.04
CA THR A 139 18.51 -7.83 -6.82
C THR A 139 19.31 -6.99 -7.82
N THR A 140 19.09 -7.21 -9.11
CA THR A 140 19.77 -6.54 -10.24
C THR A 140 18.76 -6.09 -11.28
N GLY A 141 19.19 -5.27 -12.25
CA GLY A 141 18.35 -4.93 -13.42
C GLY A 141 17.03 -4.25 -13.08
N CYS A 142 16.97 -3.48 -11.99
CA CYS A 142 15.82 -2.66 -11.67
C CYS A 142 15.62 -1.61 -12.76
N THR A 143 14.39 -1.49 -13.27
CA THR A 143 14.08 -0.60 -14.39
C THR A 143 13.59 0.76 -13.93
N HIS A 144 13.19 0.88 -12.66
CA HIS A 144 12.66 2.12 -12.13
C HIS A 144 13.13 2.38 -10.71
N HIS A 145 13.33 3.65 -10.40
CA HIS A 145 13.67 4.16 -9.07
C HIS A 145 12.63 5.20 -8.65
N VAL A 146 12.20 5.12 -7.41
CA VAL A 146 11.33 6.11 -6.78
C VAL A 146 12.05 6.68 -5.57
N THR A 147 12.13 8.00 -5.51
CA THR A 147 12.64 8.70 -4.32
C THR A 147 11.54 9.59 -3.77
N VAL A 148 11.31 9.51 -2.46
CA VAL A 148 10.41 10.39 -1.70
C VAL A 148 11.30 11.22 -0.77
N GLN A 149 11.19 12.55 -0.81
CA GLN A 149 12.04 13.46 -0.05
C GLN A 149 11.22 14.57 0.61
N ASN A 150 11.50 14.87 1.88
CA ASN A 150 10.96 16.01 2.61
C ASN A 150 11.85 16.32 3.84
N PRO A 151 12.44 17.53 3.96
CA PRO A 151 12.39 18.59 2.97
C PRO A 151 13.26 18.23 1.75
N TRP A 152 13.09 18.97 0.66
CA TRP A 152 13.94 18.82 -0.52
C TRP A 152 14.44 20.18 -0.97
N MET A 153 15.59 20.20 -1.66
CA MET A 153 16.15 21.42 -2.20
C MET A 153 15.67 21.61 -3.64
N ASP A 154 15.01 22.74 -3.91
CA ASP A 154 14.69 23.14 -5.26
C ASP A 154 15.98 23.53 -5.98
N MET A 155 16.42 22.68 -6.91
CA MET A 155 17.68 22.84 -7.65
C MET A 155 17.72 24.10 -8.51
N LYS A 156 16.55 24.66 -8.87
CA LYS A 156 16.48 25.91 -9.65
C LYS A 156 16.69 27.14 -8.78
N THR A 157 16.14 27.12 -7.55
CA THR A 157 16.14 28.29 -6.66
C THR A 157 17.15 28.20 -5.52
N GLY A 158 17.71 27.01 -5.26
CA GLY A 158 18.58 26.72 -4.12
C GLY A 158 17.87 26.72 -2.77
N LYS A 159 16.52 26.82 -2.76
CA LYS A 159 15.74 26.94 -1.53
C LYS A 159 15.29 25.56 -1.03
N MET A 160 15.27 25.42 0.30
CA MET A 160 14.61 24.28 0.93
C MET A 160 13.10 24.42 0.83
N VAL A 161 12.44 23.37 0.36
CA VAL A 161 10.99 23.26 0.24
C VAL A 161 10.52 22.17 1.20
N ALA A 162 9.51 22.50 2.02
CA ALA A 162 9.03 21.65 3.11
C ALA A 162 7.84 20.74 2.74
N ASP A 163 7.45 20.71 1.47
CA ASP A 163 6.50 19.72 0.97
C ASP A 163 7.23 18.44 0.53
N THR A 164 6.48 17.41 0.16
CA THR A 164 7.05 16.12 -0.22
C THR A 164 7.23 16.06 -1.73
N LEU A 165 8.48 15.86 -2.16
CA LEU A 165 8.84 15.57 -3.54
C LEU A 165 8.88 14.06 -3.77
N VAL A 166 8.26 13.62 -4.85
CA VAL A 166 8.40 12.28 -5.41
C VAL A 166 9.08 12.38 -6.77
N SER A 167 10.17 11.65 -6.98
CA SER A 167 10.74 11.45 -8.31
C SER A 167 10.58 10.00 -8.71
N ILE A 168 10.03 9.75 -9.89
CA ILE A 168 9.91 8.41 -10.50
C ILE A 168 10.74 8.44 -11.77
N VAL A 169 11.84 7.71 -11.79
CA VAL A 169 12.79 7.67 -12.89
C VAL A 169 12.98 6.25 -13.39
N LYS A 170 13.23 6.12 -14.69
CA LYS A 170 13.55 4.87 -15.37
C LYS A 170 15.08 4.81 -15.56
N GLN A 171 15.64 3.62 -15.33
CA GLN A 171 17.05 3.30 -15.57
C GLN A 171 17.27 2.78 -16.98
#